data_AF-A0A1G7YK52-F1
#
_entry.id   AF-A0A1G7YK52-F1
#
_cell.length_a   1.000
_cell.length_b   1.000
_cell.length_c   1.000
_cell.angle_alpha   90.00
_cell.angle_beta   90.00
_cell.angle_gamma   90.00
#
_symmetry.space_group_name_H-M   'P 1'
#
loop_
_entity.id
_entity.type
_entity.pdbx_description
1 polymer ?
#
loop_
_entity_poly.entity_id
_entity_poly.type
_entity_poly.pdbx_seq_one_letter_code
_entity_poly.pdbx_strand_id
1 'polypeptide(L)' 'MKTMTCAQLGGPCDHPHRGEDANAVINAQDQHLKEREAAGDGTHQEARDAMKARWRHPKRSMDWYRGAQRAFAQLPED' A
#
# COMPACT_ATOMS: atom_id res chain seq x y z
N MET A 1 15.38 -8.18 -4.00
CA MET A 1 14.11 -7.40 -4.01
C MET A 1 13.10 -8.15 -3.15
N LYS A 2 12.06 -7.48 -2.66
CA LYS A 2 10.99 -8.14 -1.90
C LYS A 2 9.62 -7.80 -2.47
N THR A 3 8.64 -8.68 -2.19
CA THR A 3 7.26 -8.53 -2.64
C THR A 3 6.30 -8.28 -1.47
N MET A 4 5.49 -7.23 -1.55
CA MET A 4 4.31 -7.02 -0.69
C MET A 4 3.03 -7.01 -1.51
N THR A 5 1.92 -7.53 -0.98
CA THR A 5 0.64 -7.46 -1.67
C THR A 5 -0.12 -6.17 -1.36
N CYS A 6 -1.05 -5.81 -2.25
CA CYS A 6 -1.98 -4.72 -2.02
C CYS A 6 -2.72 -4.89 -0.66
N ALA A 7 -3.12 -6.11 -0.30
CA ALA A 7 -3.73 -6.46 0.99
C ALA A 7 -2.81 -6.21 2.19
N GLN A 8 -1.54 -6.59 2.10
CA GLN A 8 -0.56 -6.31 3.16
C GLN A 8 -0.34 -4.81 3.40
N LEU A 9 -0.62 -3.98 2.39
CA LEU A 9 -0.53 -2.51 2.48
C LEU A 9 -1.89 -1.85 2.77
N GLY A 10 -2.95 -2.64 2.99
CA GLY A 10 -4.28 -2.17 3.38
C GLY A 10 -5.28 -1.96 2.24
N GLY A 11 -5.02 -2.56 1.07
CA GLY A 11 -5.99 -2.69 -0.02
C GLY A 11 -6.77 -4.01 0.02
N PRO A 12 -7.63 -4.27 -0.98
CA PRO A 12 -8.58 -5.39 -0.94
C PRO A 12 -8.12 -6.66 -1.68
N CYS A 13 -6.96 -6.64 -2.37
CA CYS A 13 -6.55 -7.74 -3.25
C CYS A 13 -5.09 -8.18 -3.05
N ASP A 14 -4.73 -9.32 -3.64
CA ASP A 14 -3.38 -9.91 -3.52
C ASP A 14 -2.42 -9.49 -4.64
N HIS A 15 -2.70 -8.38 -5.34
CA HIS A 15 -1.80 -7.89 -6.38
C HIS A 15 -0.39 -7.66 -5.82
N PRO A 16 0.66 -8.26 -6.39
CA PRO A 16 2.02 -8.18 -5.86
C PRO A 16 2.71 -6.87 -6.28
N HIS A 17 3.29 -6.18 -5.30
CA HIS A 17 4.15 -5.01 -5.47
C HIS A 17 5.59 -5.40 -5.13
N ARG A 18 6.49 -5.30 -6.11
CA ARG A 18 7.92 -5.58 -5.94
C ARG A 18 8.70 -4.30 -5.78
N GLY A 19 9.68 -4.30 -4.88
CA GLY A 19 10.54 -3.15 -4.64
C GLY A 19 11.84 -3.49 -3.95
N GLU A 20 12.80 -2.57 -4.06
CA GLU A 20 14.08 -2.62 -3.34
C GLU A 20 13.90 -2.20 -1.87
N ASP A 21 12.92 -1.34 -1.59
CA ASP A 21 12.58 -0.90 -0.25
C ASP A 21 11.05 -0.78 -0.04
N ALA A 22 10.66 -0.49 1.21
CA ALA A 22 9.27 -0.30 1.58
C ALA A 22 8.60 0.89 0.86
N ASN A 23 9.37 1.93 0.51
CA ASN A 23 8.82 3.11 -0.19
C ASN A 23 8.42 2.74 -1.61
N ALA A 24 9.24 1.94 -2.29
CA ALA A 24 8.97 1.47 -3.64
C ALA A 24 7.65 0.69 -3.70
N VAL A 25 7.42 -0.25 -2.77
CA VAL A 25 6.16 -1.02 -2.73
C VAL A 25 4.95 -0.19 -2.27
N ILE A 26 5.13 0.77 -1.35
CA ILE A 26 4.07 1.70 -0.95
C ILE A 26 3.65 2.60 -2.12
N ASN A 27 4.62 3.14 -2.86
CA ASN A 27 4.35 3.97 -4.04
C ASN A 27 3.66 3.17 -5.14
N ALA A 28 4.10 1.93 -5.38
CA ALA A 28 3.45 1.02 -6.33
C ALA A 28 2.00 0.71 -5.94
N GLN A 29 1.73 0.56 -4.64
CA GLN A 29 0.36 0.36 -4.15
C GLN A 29 -0.50 1.60 -4.32
N ASP A 30 0.00 2.80 -4.00
CA ASP A 30 -0.76 4.04 -4.22
C ASP A 30 -1.12 4.23 -5.70
N GLN A 31 -0.19 3.90 -6.60
CA GLN A 31 -0.41 3.93 -8.05
C GLN A 31 -1.49 2.92 -8.47
N HIS A 32 -1.41 1.68 -7.99
CA HIS A 32 -2.44 0.66 -8.24
C HIS A 32 -3.82 1.13 -7.74
N LEU A 33 -3.91 1.70 -6.54
CA LEU A 33 -5.19 2.22 -6.03
C LEU A 33 -5.76 3.35 -6.90
N LYS A 34 -4.91 4.25 -7.42
CA LYS A 34 -5.33 5.33 -8.34
C LYS A 34 -5.85 4.78 -9.67
N GLU A 35 -5.18 3.76 -10.22
CA GLU A 35 -5.60 3.13 -11.48
C GLU A 35 -6.96 2.44 -11.33
N ARG A 36 -7.18 1.75 -10.20
CA ARG A 36 -8.46 1.09 -9.91
C ARG A 36 -9.59 2.09 -9.68
N GLU A 37 -9.31 3.17 -8.94
CA GLU A 37 -10.25 4.30 -8.80
C GLU A 37 -10.60 4.90 -10.17
N ALA A 38 -9.61 5.16 -11.04
CA ALA A 38 -9.85 5.70 -12.37
C ALA A 38 -10.64 4.75 -13.28
N ALA A 39 -10.49 3.44 -13.08
CA ALA A 39 -11.25 2.41 -13.79
C ALA A 39 -12.68 2.20 -13.24
N GLY A 40 -13.09 2.93 -12.19
CA GLY A 40 -14.40 2.78 -11.55
C GLY A 40 -14.53 1.52 -10.71
N ASP A 41 -13.42 0.95 -10.23
CA ASP A 41 -13.41 -0.25 -9.40
C ASP A 41 -13.85 0.08 -7.96
N GLY A 42 -15.12 -0.17 -7.67
CA GLY A 42 -15.71 0.02 -6.35
C GLY A 42 -15.04 -0.79 -5.24
N THR A 43 -14.41 -1.92 -5.55
CA THR A 43 -13.71 -2.75 -4.55
C THR A 43 -12.46 -2.05 -4.02
N HIS A 44 -11.75 -1.31 -4.89
CA HIS A 44 -10.57 -0.54 -4.48
C HIS A 44 -10.90 0.87 -3.98
N GLN A 45 -12.10 1.38 -4.26
CA GLN A 45 -12.51 2.73 -3.85
C GLN A 45 -12.44 2.93 -2.33
N GLU A 46 -12.92 1.99 -1.53
CA GLU A 46 -12.87 2.08 -0.07
C GLU A 46 -11.43 2.14 0.46
N ALA A 47 -10.55 1.31 -0.08
CA ALA A 47 -9.13 1.31 0.26
C ALA A 47 -8.44 2.61 -0.16
N ARG A 48 -8.80 3.16 -1.33
CA ARG A 48 -8.31 4.44 -1.82
C ARG A 48 -8.73 5.59 -0.93
N ASP A 49 -9.99 5.62 -0.51
CA ASP A 49 -10.51 6.66 0.38
C ASP A 49 -9.91 6.55 1.78
N ALA A 50 -9.75 5.33 2.31
CA ALA A 50 -9.04 5.09 3.56
C ALA A 50 -7.58 5.56 3.48
N MET A 51 -6.91 5.34 2.34
CA MET A 51 -5.55 5.84 2.09
C MET A 51 -5.52 7.37 2.10
N LYS A 52 -6.39 8.04 1.33
CA LYS A 52 -6.50 9.52 1.32
C LYS A 52 -6.79 10.07 2.73
N ALA A 53 -7.73 9.47 3.46
CA ALA A 53 -8.08 9.89 4.81
C ALA A 53 -6.91 9.72 5.78
N ARG A 54 -6.16 8.62 5.69
CA ARG A 54 -4.96 8.37 6.51
C ARG A 54 -3.96 9.52 6.36
N TRP A 55 -3.65 9.92 5.12
CA TRP A 55 -2.70 10.99 4.82
C TRP A 55 -3.06 12.35 5.46
N ARG A 56 -4.35 12.62 5.69
CA ARG A 56 -4.82 13.83 6.37
C ARG A 56 -4.57 13.83 7.89
N HIS A 57 -4.11 12.71 8.46
CA HIS A 57 -3.85 12.55 9.88
C HIS A 57 -2.37 12.18 10.13
N PRO A 58 -1.48 13.17 10.31
CA PRO A 58 -0.03 12.95 10.32
C PRO A 58 0.44 11.82 11.25
N LYS A 59 -0.12 11.73 12.46
CA LYS A 59 0.22 10.66 13.41
C LYS A 59 -0.14 9.27 12.86
N ARG A 60 -1.36 9.10 12.33
CA ARG A 60 -1.83 7.83 11.75
C ARG A 60 -1.04 7.46 10.50
N SER A 61 -0.69 8.43 9.67
CA SER A 61 0.19 8.23 8.50
C SER A 61 1.54 7.69 8.94
N MET A 62 2.18 8.32 9.94
CA MET A 62 3.50 7.90 10.41
C MET A 62 3.48 6.53 11.08
N ASP A 63 2.44 6.23 11.87
CA ASP A 63 2.30 4.92 12.53
C ASP A 63 2.14 3.79 11.49
N TRP A 64 1.29 4.00 10.49
CA TRP A 64 1.11 3.05 9.38
C TRP A 64 2.38 2.91 8.54
N TYR A 65 3.01 4.02 8.17
CA TYR A 65 4.22 4.03 7.34
C TYR A 65 5.36 3.26 8.01
N ARG A 66 5.60 3.50 9.31
CA ARG A 66 6.58 2.72 10.09
C ARG A 66 6.17 1.26 10.24
N GLY A 67 4.87 0.97 10.31
CA GLY A 67 4.34 -0.38 10.30
C GLY A 67 4.67 -1.12 8.99
N ALA A 68 4.42 -0.49 7.84
CA ALA A 68 4.73 -1.02 6.52
C ALA A 68 6.24 -1.26 6.34
N GLN A 69 7.08 -0.31 6.77
CA GLN A 69 8.54 -0.48 6.76
C GLN A 69 9.01 -1.69 7.58
N ARG A 70 8.46 -1.89 8.79
CA ARG A 70 8.77 -3.07 9.61
C ARG A 70 8.29 -4.36 8.98
N ALA A 71 7.09 -4.38 8.41
CA ALA A 71 6.56 -5.54 7.71
C ALA A 71 7.45 -5.92 6.52
N PHE A 72 7.84 -4.95 5.69
CA PHE A 72 8.76 -5.16 4.58
C PHE A 72 10.12 -5.71 5.00
N ALA A 73 10.69 -5.17 6.09
CA ALA A 73 11.98 -5.61 6.61
C ALA A 73 11.98 -7.10 6.98
N GLN A 74 10.85 -7.63 7.44
CA GLN A 74 10.69 -9.04 7.86
C GLN A 74 10.41 -10.01 6.71
N LEU A 75 10.15 -9.52 5.50
CA LEU A 75 9.90 -10.39 4.35
C LEU A 75 11.20 -11.02 3.84
N PRO A 76 11.13 -12.25 3.30
CA PRO A 76 12.24 -12.83 2.58
C PRO A 76 12.53 -12.02 1.31
N GLU A 77 13.76 -12.12 0.82
CA GLU A 77 14.08 -11.69 -0.55
C GLU A 77 13.54 -12.72 -1.55
N ASP A 78 13.08 -12.20 -2.68
CA ASP A 78 12.66 -13.00 -3.85
C ASP A 78 13.87 -13.61 -4.58
#